data_AF-A0ABD0UM88-F1
#
_entry.id   AF-A0ABD0UM88-F1
#
_cell.length_a   1.000
_cell.length_b   1.000
_cell.length_c   1.000
_cell.angle_alpha   90.00
_cell.angle_beta   90.00
_cell.angle_gamma   90.00
#
_symmetry.space_group_name_H-M   'P 1'
#
loop_
_entity.id
_entity.type
_entity.pdbx_description
1 polymer ?
#
loop_
_entity_poly.entity_id
_entity_poly.type
_entity_poly.pdbx_seq_one_letter_code
_entity_poly.pdbx_strand_id
1 'polypeptide(L)'
;MAPPSPRLVVPIDLKKKPWEQKYPLHNRWHPHIPPVADVTEGEMFRVEMVDWTGGSVADNDSAMDIKSLDLTVTHYLSGPLRVSDKGGIPAKPGDLLAVEICNLGPLPGDEWGYTATFDRENGGGFLTDHFPCATKAIWYFEGIYAYSPQIPGVRFPGLTHPGIVGTAPSVELLNIWNEREKKLAEKNPNSLQICEVVHSRPLANLPTTRNCLLGMDLMPLGSIRAMTMTVI
;
A
#
# COMPACT_ATOMS: atom_id res chain seq x y z
N MET A 1 20.02 -30.01 10.08
CA MET A 1 20.57 -28.72 9.58
C MET A 1 19.49 -27.67 9.79
N ALA A 2 19.85 -26.45 10.18
CA ALA A 2 18.87 -25.36 10.29
C ALA A 2 18.28 -25.07 8.89
N PRO A 3 16.98 -24.72 8.79
CA PRO A 3 16.40 -24.33 7.51
C PRO A 3 17.12 -23.09 6.96
N PRO A 4 17.29 -22.98 5.64
CA PRO A 4 17.88 -21.78 5.03
C PRO A 4 16.99 -20.56 5.25
N SER A 5 17.60 -19.39 5.35
CA SER A 5 16.86 -18.13 5.39
C SER A 5 15.94 -18.00 4.16
N PRO A 6 14.69 -17.53 4.33
CA PRO A 6 13.79 -17.31 3.20
C PRO A 6 14.40 -16.38 2.15
N ARG A 7 14.18 -16.69 0.88
CA ARG A 7 14.66 -15.89 -0.25
C ARG A 7 14.00 -14.51 -0.23
N LEU A 8 14.80 -13.45 -0.34
CA LEU A 8 14.29 -12.08 -0.54
C LEU A 8 13.94 -11.88 -2.01
N VAL A 9 12.65 -11.74 -2.31
CA VAL A 9 12.10 -11.68 -3.66
C VAL A 9 12.06 -10.26 -4.19
N VAL A 10 11.60 -9.33 -3.36
CA VAL A 10 11.54 -7.90 -3.68
C VAL A 10 12.36 -7.16 -2.62
N PRO A 11 13.61 -6.79 -2.91
CA PRO A 11 14.41 -5.97 -2.01
C PRO A 11 14.05 -4.49 -2.15
N ILE A 12 14.11 -3.74 -1.06
CA ILE A 12 13.91 -2.29 -1.02
C ILE A 12 15.18 -1.57 -0.60
N ASP A 13 15.49 -0.48 -1.29
CA ASP A 13 16.53 0.48 -0.91
C ASP A 13 15.85 1.79 -0.52
N LEU A 14 15.78 2.09 0.77
CA LEU A 14 15.15 3.30 1.31
C LEU A 14 15.82 4.60 0.86
N LYS A 15 17.03 4.54 0.26
CA LYS A 15 17.71 5.72 -0.31
C LYS A 15 17.26 6.02 -1.73
N LYS A 16 16.44 5.15 -2.34
CA LYS A 16 15.95 5.29 -3.71
C LYS A 16 14.46 5.57 -3.72
N LYS A 17 14.01 6.31 -4.74
CA LYS A 17 12.59 6.56 -4.93
C LYS A 17 11.86 5.26 -5.36
N PRO A 18 10.54 5.15 -5.17
CA PRO A 18 9.76 3.98 -5.56
C PRO A 18 9.96 3.50 -7.01
N TRP A 19 10.19 4.42 -7.95
CA TRP A 19 10.45 4.11 -9.37
C TRP A 19 11.92 3.82 -9.69
N GLU A 20 12.83 4.03 -8.75
CA GLU A 20 14.28 3.77 -8.87
C GLU A 20 14.70 2.45 -8.17
N GLN A 21 13.74 1.78 -7.52
CA GLN A 21 13.95 0.48 -6.89
C GLN A 21 14.43 -0.56 -7.90
N LYS A 22 15.08 -1.63 -7.42
CA LYS A 22 15.52 -2.76 -8.27
C LYS A 22 14.38 -3.27 -9.14
N TYR A 23 13.20 -3.38 -8.54
CA TYR A 23 11.93 -3.58 -9.21
C TYR A 23 11.09 -2.32 -8.97
N PRO A 24 10.82 -1.50 -10.00
CA PRO A 24 9.95 -0.35 -9.85
C PRO A 24 8.61 -0.75 -9.24
N LEU A 25 8.20 -0.02 -8.21
CA LEU A 25 6.94 -0.28 -7.50
C LEU A 25 5.74 0.17 -8.35
N HIS A 26 4.55 -0.35 -8.04
CA HIS A 26 3.30 0.11 -8.65
C HIS A 26 2.39 0.73 -7.61
N ASN A 27 1.52 1.66 -8.02
CA ASN A 27 0.56 2.31 -7.11
C ASN A 27 -0.87 2.33 -7.64
N ARG A 28 -1.14 1.50 -8.65
CA ARG A 28 -2.48 1.27 -9.20
C ARG A 28 -2.74 -0.22 -9.31
N TRP A 29 -4.02 -0.59 -9.28
CA TRP A 29 -4.48 -1.92 -9.60
C TRP A 29 -4.87 -1.98 -11.07
N HIS A 30 -4.18 -2.85 -11.83
CA HIS A 30 -4.48 -3.03 -13.24
C HIS A 30 -4.07 -4.45 -13.68
N PRO A 31 -4.91 -5.16 -14.47
CA PRO A 31 -4.66 -6.56 -14.86
C PRO A 31 -3.37 -6.77 -15.65
N HIS A 32 -2.88 -5.72 -16.33
CA HIS A 32 -1.72 -5.80 -17.22
C HIS A 32 -0.40 -5.35 -16.58
N ILE A 33 -0.36 -5.07 -15.28
CA ILE A 33 0.91 -4.81 -14.61
C ILE A 33 1.72 -6.11 -14.63
N PRO A 34 2.94 -6.13 -15.21
CA PRO A 34 3.73 -7.34 -15.30
C PRO A 34 4.23 -7.77 -13.91
N PRO A 35 4.34 -9.08 -13.63
CA PRO A 35 4.95 -9.54 -12.40
C PRO A 35 6.44 -9.20 -12.37
N VAL A 36 6.95 -8.81 -11.20
CA VAL A 36 8.36 -8.45 -10.99
C VAL A 36 9.22 -9.66 -10.60
N ALA A 37 8.58 -10.74 -10.13
CA ALA A 37 9.24 -11.98 -9.77
C ALA A 37 8.26 -13.17 -9.74
N ASP A 38 8.83 -14.37 -9.71
CA ASP A 38 8.14 -15.64 -9.58
C ASP A 38 8.35 -16.26 -8.19
N VAL A 39 7.30 -16.90 -7.69
CA VAL A 39 7.33 -17.76 -6.50
C VAL A 39 6.57 -19.05 -6.77
N THR A 40 6.97 -20.12 -6.10
CA THR A 40 6.32 -21.44 -6.22
C THR A 40 5.41 -21.70 -5.03
N GLU A 41 4.29 -22.40 -5.25
CA GLU A 41 3.41 -22.88 -4.19
C GLU A 41 4.20 -23.63 -3.09
N GLY A 42 3.98 -23.22 -1.83
CA GLY A 42 4.67 -23.76 -0.67
C GLY A 42 6.07 -23.18 -0.43
N GLU A 43 6.54 -22.25 -1.25
CA GLU A 43 7.78 -21.52 -1.01
C GLU A 43 7.61 -20.52 0.15
N MET A 44 8.53 -20.55 1.11
CA MET A 44 8.68 -19.51 2.12
C MET A 44 9.65 -18.44 1.61
N PHE A 45 9.18 -17.20 1.50
CA PHE A 45 9.95 -16.09 0.95
C PHE A 45 9.72 -14.78 1.72
N ARG A 46 10.52 -13.75 1.42
CA ARG A 46 10.43 -12.41 1.99
C ARG A 46 10.20 -11.36 0.91
N VAL A 47 9.41 -10.35 1.26
CA VAL A 47 9.14 -9.14 0.46
C VAL A 47 9.42 -7.96 1.38
N GLU A 48 10.27 -7.04 0.93
CA GLU A 48 10.47 -5.76 1.60
C GLU A 48 9.54 -4.72 0.97
N MET A 49 9.14 -3.72 1.76
CA MET A 49 8.15 -2.72 1.37
C MET A 49 8.64 -1.34 1.84
N VAL A 50 8.33 -0.31 1.06
CA VAL A 50 8.41 1.09 1.52
C VAL A 50 7.12 1.43 2.27
N ASP A 51 7.14 2.48 3.10
CA ASP A 51 5.89 3.04 3.60
C ASP A 51 5.00 3.48 2.42
N TRP A 52 3.68 3.51 2.65
CA TRP A 52 2.68 3.81 1.61
C TRP A 52 2.90 5.13 0.84
N THR A 53 3.63 6.09 1.40
CA THR A 53 3.98 7.38 0.77
C THR A 53 5.32 7.36 0.04
N GLY A 54 6.09 6.28 0.15
CA GLY A 54 7.39 6.12 -0.50
C GLY A 54 8.47 7.03 0.07
N GLY A 55 8.46 7.25 1.38
CA GLY A 55 9.42 8.08 2.10
C GLY A 55 9.10 9.57 2.12
N SER A 56 7.85 9.95 1.83
CA SER A 56 7.46 11.37 1.81
C SER A 56 7.29 11.96 3.22
N VAL A 57 7.09 11.13 4.23
CA VAL A 57 6.98 11.52 5.64
C VAL A 57 8.32 11.29 6.32
N ALA A 58 8.78 12.29 7.07
CA ALA A 58 10.08 12.24 7.75
C ALA A 58 9.92 12.05 9.26
N ASP A 59 10.92 11.39 9.87
CA ASP A 59 11.10 11.31 11.32
C ASP A 59 11.53 12.68 11.87
N ASN A 60 10.54 13.53 12.15
CA ASN A 60 10.71 14.83 12.77
C ASN A 60 9.40 15.30 13.43
N ASP A 61 9.50 16.38 14.22
CA ASP A 61 8.39 16.94 14.98
C ASP A 61 7.49 17.91 14.18
N SER A 62 7.53 17.89 12.84
CA SER A 62 6.73 18.76 11.99
C SER A 62 5.66 17.99 11.22
N ALA A 63 4.40 18.39 11.34
CA ALA A 63 3.30 17.82 10.56
C ALA A 63 3.16 18.43 9.14
N MET A 64 4.13 19.22 8.68
CA MET A 64 4.06 19.90 7.39
C MET A 64 4.09 18.92 6.21
N ASP A 65 4.84 17.82 6.33
CA ASP A 65 4.85 16.75 5.33
C ASP A 65 3.47 16.09 5.19
N ILE A 66 2.76 15.84 6.30
CA ILE A 66 1.37 15.37 6.29
C ILE A 66 0.44 16.40 5.63
N LYS A 67 0.60 17.69 5.99
CA LYS A 67 -0.26 18.76 5.47
C LYS A 67 -0.16 18.87 3.95
N SER A 68 1.04 18.79 3.39
CA SER A 68 1.31 18.97 1.96
C SER A 68 1.45 17.67 1.16
N LEU A 69 1.13 16.52 1.76
CA LEU A 69 1.31 15.22 1.11
C LEU A 69 0.49 15.14 -0.18
N ASP A 70 1.12 14.74 -1.29
CA ASP A 70 0.42 14.45 -2.54
C ASP A 70 -0.21 13.06 -2.47
N LEU A 71 -1.47 12.98 -2.04
CA LEU A 71 -2.18 11.71 -1.86
C LEU A 71 -2.36 10.91 -3.16
N THR A 72 -2.15 11.53 -4.33
CA THR A 72 -2.27 10.84 -5.63
C THR A 72 -1.16 9.81 -5.87
N VAL A 73 -0.05 9.88 -5.12
CA VAL A 73 1.07 8.92 -5.24
C VAL A 73 0.79 7.59 -4.52
N THR A 74 -0.12 7.59 -3.55
CA THR A 74 -0.34 6.44 -2.66
C THR A 74 -1.19 5.35 -3.34
N HIS A 75 -1.05 4.07 -2.98
CA HIS A 75 -0.03 3.50 -2.09
C HIS A 75 1.04 2.79 -2.94
N TYR A 76 2.33 2.88 -2.60
CA TYR A 76 3.38 2.14 -3.32
C TYR A 76 3.47 0.68 -2.88
N LEU A 77 3.16 -0.24 -3.79
CA LEU A 77 3.01 -1.67 -3.53
C LEU A 77 4.21 -2.47 -4.06
N SER A 78 4.64 -3.47 -3.28
CA SER A 78 5.72 -4.38 -3.64
C SER A 78 5.18 -5.64 -4.33
N GLY A 79 5.50 -5.77 -5.61
CA GLY A 79 4.97 -6.80 -6.48
C GLY A 79 4.68 -6.23 -7.88
N PRO A 80 3.80 -6.88 -8.67
CA PRO A 80 3.12 -8.13 -8.36
C PRO A 80 4.02 -9.37 -8.47
N LEU A 81 3.73 -10.43 -7.71
CA LEU A 81 4.43 -11.73 -7.78
C LEU A 81 3.59 -12.73 -8.56
N ARG A 82 4.16 -13.39 -9.57
CA ARG A 82 3.50 -14.52 -10.24
C ARG A 82 3.68 -15.77 -9.38
N VAL A 83 2.57 -16.42 -9.06
CA VAL A 83 2.55 -17.67 -8.29
C VAL A 83 2.30 -18.82 -9.25
N SER A 84 3.16 -19.84 -9.19
CA SER A 84 3.00 -21.08 -9.95
C SER A 84 2.98 -22.29 -9.03
N ASP A 85 2.28 -23.35 -9.43
CA ASP A 85 2.34 -24.63 -8.73
C ASP A 85 3.72 -25.30 -8.89
N LYS A 86 3.92 -26.45 -8.24
CA LYS A 86 5.18 -27.22 -8.31
C LYS A 86 5.51 -27.76 -9.72
N GLY A 87 4.52 -27.84 -10.60
CA GLY A 87 4.68 -28.21 -12.00
C GLY A 87 5.02 -27.02 -12.91
N GLY A 88 5.08 -25.80 -12.36
CA GLY A 88 5.35 -24.58 -13.10
C GLY A 88 4.12 -23.98 -13.78
N ILE A 89 2.91 -24.44 -13.45
CA ILE A 89 1.66 -23.90 -13.99
C ILE A 89 1.27 -22.66 -13.18
N PRO A 90 1.15 -21.47 -13.80
CA PRO A 90 0.71 -20.27 -13.10
C PRO A 90 -0.72 -20.39 -12.56
N ALA A 91 -0.96 -19.80 -11.40
CA ALA A 91 -2.30 -19.64 -10.84
C ALA A 91 -3.23 -18.92 -11.84
N LYS A 92 -4.45 -19.42 -12.00
CA LYS A 92 -5.43 -18.96 -13.00
C LYS A 92 -6.69 -18.38 -12.34
N PRO A 93 -7.50 -17.61 -13.08
CA PRO A 93 -8.78 -17.13 -12.58
C PRO A 93 -9.66 -18.27 -12.07
N GLY A 94 -10.20 -18.11 -10.86
CA GLY A 94 -11.00 -19.11 -10.16
C GLY A 94 -10.24 -19.91 -9.10
N ASP A 95 -8.91 -19.88 -9.11
CA ASP A 95 -8.10 -20.45 -8.03
C ASP A 95 -8.14 -19.55 -6.78
N LEU A 96 -7.84 -20.12 -5.62
CA LEU A 96 -7.64 -19.39 -4.36
C LEU A 96 -6.16 -19.38 -3.99
N LEU A 97 -5.60 -18.19 -3.78
CA LEU A 97 -4.26 -18.05 -3.23
C LEU A 97 -4.33 -17.98 -1.70
N ALA A 98 -3.90 -19.06 -1.03
CA ALA A 98 -3.73 -19.07 0.42
C ALA A 98 -2.34 -18.52 0.77
N VAL A 99 -2.31 -17.40 1.50
CA VAL A 99 -1.07 -16.71 1.92
C VAL A 99 -0.94 -16.81 3.43
N GLU A 100 0.11 -17.48 3.90
CA GLU A 100 0.45 -17.51 5.33
C GLU A 100 1.48 -16.42 5.64
N ILE A 101 1.06 -15.39 6.38
CA ILE A 101 1.96 -14.34 6.87
C ILE A 101 2.70 -14.88 8.08
N CYS A 102 3.89 -15.42 7.85
CA CYS A 102 4.69 -16.06 8.89
C CYS A 102 5.34 -15.07 9.87
N ASN A 103 5.71 -13.88 9.39
CA ASN A 103 6.32 -12.83 10.21
C ASN A 103 6.24 -11.47 9.52
N LEU A 104 6.23 -10.38 10.29
CA LEU A 104 6.26 -9.00 9.83
C LEU A 104 7.10 -8.15 10.80
N GLY A 105 7.79 -7.15 10.25
CA GLY A 105 8.56 -6.21 11.05
C GLY A 105 9.13 -5.07 10.19
N PRO A 106 9.67 -4.02 10.83
CA PRO A 106 10.33 -2.93 10.13
C PRO A 106 11.58 -3.40 9.40
N LEU A 107 12.03 -2.60 8.43
CA LEU A 107 13.33 -2.83 7.80
C LEU A 107 14.45 -2.54 8.82
N PRO A 108 15.54 -3.33 8.83
CA PRO A 108 16.66 -3.06 9.72
C PRO A 108 17.25 -1.65 9.51
N GLY A 109 17.36 -0.88 10.57
CA GLY A 109 17.81 0.52 10.55
C GLY A 109 16.70 1.54 10.25
N ASP A 110 15.46 1.10 10.09
CA ASP A 110 14.27 1.94 9.87
C ASP A 110 13.16 1.57 10.88
N GLU A 111 13.54 1.29 12.13
CA GLU A 111 12.65 0.87 13.21
C GLU A 111 11.81 2.02 13.80
N TRP A 112 11.11 2.73 12.94
CA TRP A 112 10.16 3.78 13.31
C TRP A 112 8.96 3.81 12.37
N GLY A 113 7.93 4.55 12.76
CA GLY A 113 6.76 4.81 11.94
C GLY A 113 6.03 6.05 12.43
N TYR A 114 4.85 6.31 11.89
CA TYR A 114 4.08 7.49 12.27
C TYR A 114 2.58 7.22 12.28
N THR A 115 1.87 8.01 13.08
CA THR A 115 0.43 8.19 12.98
C THR A 115 0.16 9.63 12.63
N ALA A 116 -0.82 9.88 11.76
CA ALA A 116 -1.14 11.22 11.32
C ALA A 116 -2.65 11.42 11.21
N THR A 117 -3.09 12.66 11.44
CA THR A 117 -4.38 13.13 10.97
C THR A 117 -4.15 14.06 9.79
N PHE A 118 -4.87 13.86 8.70
CA PHE A 118 -4.77 14.75 7.55
C PHE A 118 -5.47 16.08 7.80
N ASP A 119 -4.97 17.11 7.11
CA ASP A 119 -5.63 18.41 7.04
C ASP A 119 -7.00 18.26 6.38
N ARG A 120 -7.98 19.05 6.83
CA ARG A 120 -9.35 19.02 6.32
C ARG A 120 -9.43 19.22 4.81
N GLU A 121 -8.58 20.09 4.29
CA GLU A 121 -8.55 20.45 2.87
C GLU A 121 -7.66 19.50 2.04
N ASN A 122 -6.96 18.55 2.67
CA ASN A 122 -6.09 17.59 2.00
C ASN A 122 -6.22 16.18 2.61
N GLY A 123 -7.28 15.46 2.22
CA GLY A 123 -7.56 14.09 2.63
C GLY A 123 -8.57 13.98 3.76
N GLY A 124 -8.32 14.67 4.88
CA GLY A 124 -9.11 14.57 6.10
C GLY A 124 -9.22 13.15 6.67
N GLY A 125 -10.28 12.90 7.42
CA GLY A 125 -10.50 11.66 8.17
C GLY A 125 -11.81 11.70 8.95
N PHE A 126 -11.95 10.76 9.89
CA PHE A 126 -13.21 10.51 10.61
C PHE A 126 -13.60 11.66 11.57
N LEU A 127 -12.65 12.25 12.30
CA LEU A 127 -12.91 13.30 13.30
C LEU A 127 -12.49 14.70 12.84
N THR A 128 -12.37 14.92 11.53
CA THR A 128 -11.74 16.14 11.01
C THR A 128 -12.51 17.43 11.30
N ASP A 129 -13.81 17.37 11.56
CA ASP A 129 -14.57 18.55 11.96
C ASP A 129 -14.18 19.04 13.36
N HIS A 130 -13.66 18.13 14.21
CA HIS A 130 -13.10 18.45 15.52
C HIS A 130 -11.60 18.75 15.45
N PHE A 131 -10.87 18.06 14.57
CA PHE A 131 -9.41 18.20 14.38
C PHE A 131 -9.09 18.52 12.92
N PRO A 132 -9.29 19.78 12.47
CA PRO A 132 -9.20 20.13 11.06
C PRO A 132 -7.76 20.30 10.55
N CYS A 133 -6.78 20.44 11.46
CA CYS A 133 -5.39 20.63 11.11
C CYS A 133 -4.65 19.30 10.99
N ALA A 134 -3.66 19.24 10.09
CA ALA A 134 -2.75 18.11 10.04
C ALA A 134 -2.00 17.93 11.37
N THR A 135 -1.88 16.70 11.84
CA THR A 135 -1.06 16.32 13.00
C THR A 135 -0.22 15.09 12.69
N LYS A 136 0.88 14.91 13.42
CA LYS A 136 1.79 13.77 13.28
C LYS A 136 2.34 13.39 14.65
N ALA A 137 2.38 12.10 14.95
CA ALA A 137 3.11 11.50 16.05
C ALA A 137 4.06 10.43 15.49
N ILE A 138 5.32 10.46 15.93
CA ILE A 138 6.33 9.48 15.55
C ILE A 138 6.32 8.35 16.57
N TRP A 139 6.48 7.13 16.08
CA TRP A 139 6.61 5.92 16.88
C TRP A 139 7.97 5.29 16.65
N TYR A 140 8.69 4.97 17.72
CA TYR A 140 9.92 4.19 17.66
C TYR A 140 9.64 2.75 18.10
N PHE A 141 10.26 1.78 17.43
CA PHE A 141 10.04 0.37 17.67
C PHE A 141 11.18 -0.26 18.48
N GLU A 142 10.84 -0.87 19.61
CA GLU A 142 11.75 -1.60 20.49
C GLU A 142 11.31 -3.07 20.58
N GLY A 143 11.87 -3.90 19.70
CA GLY A 143 11.42 -5.27 19.55
C GLY A 143 9.96 -5.31 19.11
N ILE A 144 9.06 -5.82 19.96
CA ILE A 144 7.62 -5.87 19.68
C ILE A 144 6.86 -4.63 20.15
N TYR A 145 7.51 -3.69 20.85
CA TYR A 145 6.83 -2.54 21.45
C TYR A 145 7.01 -1.27 20.60
N ALA A 146 5.99 -0.42 20.60
CA ALA A 146 6.06 0.93 20.06
C ALA A 146 5.87 1.96 21.18
N TYR A 147 6.58 3.09 21.10
CA TYR A 147 6.39 4.25 21.97
C TYR A 147 6.53 5.56 21.16
N SER A 148 5.96 6.65 21.66
CA SER A 148 6.00 7.95 20.98
C SER A 148 6.41 9.06 21.95
N PRO A 149 7.42 9.90 21.61
CA PRO A 149 7.73 11.10 22.39
C PRO A 149 6.58 12.11 22.42
N GLN A 150 5.77 12.19 21.36
CA GLN A 150 4.62 13.08 21.27
C GLN A 150 3.44 12.59 22.13
N ILE A 151 3.46 11.35 22.62
CA ILE A 151 2.44 10.77 23.51
C ILE A 151 3.12 10.15 24.74
N PRO A 152 3.55 10.97 25.71
CA PRO A 152 4.31 10.49 26.86
C PRO A 152 3.55 9.44 27.69
N GLY A 153 4.30 8.45 28.20
CA GLY A 153 3.74 7.39 29.05
C GLY A 153 3.04 6.27 28.29
N VAL A 154 2.95 6.34 26.96
CA VAL A 154 2.35 5.29 26.13
C VAL A 154 3.43 4.39 25.54
N ARG A 155 3.32 3.09 25.85
CA ARG A 155 4.12 2.01 25.27
C ARG A 155 3.25 0.76 25.18
N PHE A 156 3.16 0.16 24.00
CA PHE A 156 2.30 -1.00 23.77
C PHE A 156 2.91 -2.01 22.79
N PRO A 157 2.59 -3.30 22.90
CA PRO A 157 2.99 -4.28 21.92
C PRO A 157 2.24 -4.05 20.60
N GLY A 158 2.97 -4.05 19.48
CA GLY A 158 2.40 -3.89 18.15
C GLY A 158 1.55 -5.10 17.75
N LEU A 159 0.42 -4.81 17.09
CA LEU A 159 -0.34 -5.81 16.34
C LEU A 159 0.00 -5.62 14.85
N THR A 160 1.18 -6.06 14.46
CA THR A 160 1.70 -5.84 13.11
C THR A 160 0.85 -6.57 12.07
N HIS A 161 0.38 -5.85 11.05
CA HIS A 161 -0.43 -6.38 9.96
C HIS A 161 -0.18 -5.56 8.69
N PRO A 162 -0.31 -6.15 7.48
CA PRO A 162 -0.24 -5.39 6.25
C PRO A 162 -1.51 -4.54 6.13
N GLY A 163 -1.35 -3.29 5.70
CA GLY A 163 -2.49 -2.43 5.41
C GLY A 163 -3.17 -2.83 4.10
N ILE A 164 -2.40 -3.30 3.13
CA ILE A 164 -2.90 -3.70 1.81
C ILE A 164 -2.21 -4.99 1.36
N VAL A 165 -3.02 -6.00 1.05
CA VAL A 165 -2.60 -7.19 0.33
C VAL A 165 -3.71 -7.59 -0.63
N GLY A 166 -3.35 -8.02 -1.83
CA GLY A 166 -4.36 -8.42 -2.79
C GLY A 166 -3.78 -8.92 -4.10
N THR A 167 -4.70 -9.30 -4.99
CA THR A 167 -4.35 -9.75 -6.33
C THR A 167 -4.88 -8.83 -7.42
N ALA A 168 -4.22 -8.86 -8.58
CA ALA A 168 -4.66 -8.08 -9.72
C ALA A 168 -6.15 -8.35 -10.06
N PRO A 169 -6.95 -7.30 -10.31
CA PRO A 169 -8.34 -7.48 -10.71
C PRO A 169 -8.42 -8.02 -12.14
N SER A 170 -9.54 -8.64 -12.49
CA SER A 170 -9.88 -8.85 -13.90
C SER A 170 -10.26 -7.51 -14.56
N VAL A 171 -10.29 -7.47 -15.90
CA VAL A 171 -10.75 -6.29 -16.65
C VAL A 171 -12.20 -5.95 -16.29
N GLU A 172 -13.05 -6.97 -16.17
CA GLU A 172 -14.46 -6.82 -15.79
C GLU A 172 -14.59 -6.22 -14.39
N LEU A 173 -13.82 -6.71 -13.43
CA LEU A 173 -13.85 -6.22 -12.06
C LEU A 173 -13.35 -4.77 -11.97
N LEU A 174 -12.27 -4.44 -12.67
CA LEU A 174 -11.76 -3.07 -12.75
C LEU A 174 -12.79 -2.11 -13.37
N ASN A 175 -13.52 -2.54 -14.40
CA ASN A 175 -14.59 -1.76 -14.99
C ASN A 175 -15.74 -1.51 -14.00
N ILE A 176 -16.14 -2.52 -13.23
CA ILE A 176 -17.16 -2.39 -12.19
C ILE A 176 -16.73 -1.37 -11.12
N TRP A 177 -15.47 -1.42 -10.67
CA TRP A 177 -14.92 -0.46 -9.70
C TRP A 177 -14.98 0.97 -10.24
N ASN A 178 -14.43 1.18 -11.43
CA ASN A 178 -14.38 2.49 -12.06
C ASN A 178 -15.79 3.07 -12.28
N GLU A 179 -16.74 2.24 -12.74
CA GLU A 179 -18.11 2.70 -13.01
C GLU A 179 -18.84 3.10 -11.74
N ARG A 180 -18.81 2.26 -10.69
CA ARG A 180 -19.54 2.55 -9.44
C ARG A 180 -18.94 3.75 -8.69
N GLU A 181 -17.61 3.88 -8.70
CA GLU A 181 -16.90 4.97 -8.01
C GLU A 181 -17.07 6.28 -8.76
N LYS A 182 -17.07 6.26 -10.10
CA LYS A 182 -17.43 7.41 -10.93
C LYS A 182 -18.85 7.89 -10.63
N LYS A 183 -19.83 6.98 -10.62
CA LYS A 183 -21.23 7.32 -10.27
C LYS A 183 -21.34 7.96 -8.88
N LEU A 184 -20.53 7.51 -7.91
CA LEU A 184 -20.51 8.07 -6.56
C LEU A 184 -19.87 9.46 -6.54
N ALA A 185 -18.72 9.64 -7.20
CA ALA A 185 -17.99 10.91 -7.26
C ALA A 185 -18.76 12.01 -8.02
N GLU A 186 -19.52 11.64 -9.07
CA GLU A 186 -20.34 12.56 -9.85
C GLU A 186 -21.69 12.90 -9.16
N LYS A 187 -22.10 12.14 -8.14
CA LYS A 187 -23.35 12.37 -7.42
C LYS A 187 -23.24 13.63 -6.56
N ASN A 188 -24.28 14.46 -6.58
CA ASN A 188 -24.30 15.74 -5.86
C ASN A 188 -24.08 15.52 -4.34
N PRO A 189 -23.06 16.17 -3.71
CA PRO A 189 -22.74 16.04 -2.29
C PRO A 189 -23.92 16.31 -1.34
N ASN A 190 -24.91 17.09 -1.79
CA ASN A 190 -26.11 17.41 -0.99
C ASN A 190 -27.03 16.20 -0.71
N SER A 191 -26.80 15.05 -1.34
CA SER A 191 -27.71 13.88 -1.25
C SER A 191 -27.24 12.74 -0.34
N LEU A 192 -26.01 12.80 0.20
CA LEU A 192 -25.44 11.75 1.05
C LEU A 192 -24.87 12.36 2.34
N GLN A 193 -25.76 12.87 3.19
CA GLN A 193 -25.40 13.25 4.57
C GLN A 193 -25.33 11.98 5.43
N ILE A 194 -24.18 11.30 5.45
CA ILE A 194 -23.92 10.26 6.46
C ILE A 194 -23.55 10.90 7.81
N CYS A 195 -23.06 12.15 7.82
CA CYS A 195 -22.87 12.99 9.00
C CYS A 195 -23.23 14.44 8.64
N GLU A 196 -24.02 15.15 9.47
CA GLU A 196 -24.52 16.51 9.21
C GLU A 196 -23.42 17.60 9.10
N VAL A 197 -22.15 17.25 9.29
CA VAL A 197 -21.02 18.20 9.46
C VAL A 197 -19.92 18.07 8.38
N VAL A 198 -20.10 17.28 7.33
CA VAL A 198 -19.01 17.07 6.35
C VAL A 198 -18.87 18.25 5.37
N HIS A 199 -17.84 19.08 5.55
CA HIS A 199 -17.34 19.95 4.46
C HIS A 199 -16.99 19.08 3.24
N SER A 200 -17.38 19.51 2.03
CA SER A 200 -17.36 18.71 0.81
C SER A 200 -15.99 18.10 0.50
N ARG A 201 -15.90 16.77 0.55
CA ARG A 201 -14.74 15.97 0.11
C ARG A 201 -15.12 15.06 -1.05
N PRO A 202 -14.17 14.63 -1.89
CA PRO A 202 -14.46 13.61 -2.90
C PRO A 202 -14.89 12.32 -2.19
N LEU A 203 -16.05 11.80 -2.58
CA LEU A 203 -16.58 10.53 -2.04
C LEU A 203 -15.81 9.31 -2.56
N ALA A 204 -15.07 9.48 -3.65
CA ALA A 204 -14.16 8.49 -4.22
C ALA A 204 -13.03 9.19 -4.99
N ASN A 205 -11.87 8.55 -5.08
CA ASN A 205 -10.74 9.01 -5.89
C ASN A 205 -10.76 8.26 -7.23
N LEU A 206 -11.05 8.97 -8.31
CA LEU A 206 -11.14 8.37 -9.65
C LEU A 206 -9.74 8.06 -10.22
N PRO A 207 -9.65 7.11 -11.18
CA PRO A 207 -8.41 6.82 -11.86
C PRO A 207 -7.76 8.07 -12.44
N THR A 208 -6.45 8.21 -12.22
CA THR A 208 -5.65 9.32 -12.74
C THR A 208 -4.30 8.83 -13.22
N THR A 209 -3.82 9.40 -14.32
CA THR A 209 -2.47 9.18 -14.85
C THR A 209 -1.41 10.00 -14.11
N ARG A 210 -1.83 11.04 -13.37
CA ARG A 210 -0.94 11.83 -12.52
C ARG A 210 -0.31 10.92 -11.47
N ASN A 211 1.03 10.96 -11.38
CA ASN A 211 1.83 10.17 -10.45
C ASN A 211 1.57 8.65 -10.50
N CYS A 212 1.05 8.16 -11.62
CA CYS A 212 0.80 6.74 -11.82
C CYS A 212 2.11 5.98 -12.04
N LEU A 213 2.34 4.93 -11.25
CA LEU A 213 3.39 3.95 -11.48
C LEU A 213 2.75 2.57 -11.72
N LEU A 214 3.10 1.96 -12.84
CA LEU A 214 2.61 0.65 -13.27
C LEU A 214 3.68 -0.44 -13.19
N GLY A 215 4.77 -0.21 -12.43
CA GLY A 215 5.89 -1.14 -12.32
C GLY A 215 6.84 -1.08 -13.52
N MET A 216 7.34 -2.24 -13.96
CA MET A 216 8.22 -2.35 -15.14
C MET A 216 7.47 -2.01 -16.43
N ASP A 217 8.22 -1.58 -17.47
CA ASP A 217 7.66 -1.29 -18.80
C ASP A 217 6.71 -2.41 -19.26
N LEU A 218 5.52 -2.01 -19.75
CA LEU A 218 4.51 -2.93 -20.26
C LEU A 218 5.14 -3.80 -21.36
N MET A 219 5.33 -5.10 -21.08
CA MET A 219 5.72 -6.04 -22.13
C MET A 219 4.66 -6.04 -23.25
N PRO A 220 5.04 -6.31 -24.52
CA PRO A 220 4.10 -6.40 -25.63
C PRO A 220 2.94 -7.34 -25.28
N LEU A 221 1.72 -6.95 -25.67
CA LEU A 221 0.44 -7.66 -25.44
C LEU A 221 0.54 -9.16 -25.73
N GLY A 222 0.91 -9.93 -24.71
CA GLY A 222 1.07 -11.37 -24.74
C GLY A 222 0.65 -11.96 -23.40
N SER A 223 -0.66 -12.17 -23.25
CA SER A 223 -1.28 -13.14 -22.33
C SER A 223 -0.61 -13.32 -20.95
N ILE A 224 -0.57 -12.28 -20.10
CA ILE A 224 -0.39 -12.50 -18.65
C ILE A 224 -1.78 -12.71 -18.06
N ARG A 225 -2.24 -13.97 -18.07
CA ARG A 225 -3.46 -14.43 -17.39
C ARG A 225 -3.14 -15.07 -16.03
N ALA A 226 -2.06 -14.62 -15.38
CA ALA A 226 -1.63 -15.17 -14.10
C ALA A 226 -2.17 -14.31 -12.97
N MET A 227 -2.71 -14.95 -11.93
CA MET A 227 -3.02 -14.28 -10.68
C MET A 227 -1.71 -13.82 -10.03
N THR A 228 -1.63 -12.56 -9.64
CA THR A 228 -0.41 -11.98 -9.05
C THR A 228 -0.71 -11.34 -7.71
N MET A 229 0.20 -11.47 -6.74
CA MET A 229 0.04 -10.94 -5.37
C MET A 229 0.94 -9.71 -5.14
N THR A 230 0.44 -8.71 -4.42
CA THR A 230 1.23 -7.54 -3.99
C THR A 230 0.91 -7.17 -2.53
N VAL A 231 1.84 -6.49 -1.85
CA VAL A 231 1.75 -6.21 -0.40
C VAL A 231 2.29 -4.80 -0.05
N ILE A 232 1.69 -4.18 0.98
CA ILE A 232 2.17 -3.05 1.82
C ILE A 232 2.02 -3.40 3.29
#